data_AF-A0A196MUI3-F1
#
_entry.id   AF-A0A196MUI3-F1
#
_cell.length_a   1.000
_cell.length_b   1.000
_cell.length_c   1.000
_cell.angle_alpha   90.00
_cell.angle_beta   90.00
_cell.angle_gamma   90.00
#
_symmetry.space_group_name_H-M   'P 1'
#
loop_
_entity.id
_entity.type
_entity.pdbx_description
1 polymer ?
#
loop_
_entity_poly.entity_id
_entity_poly.type
_entity_poly.pdbx_seq_one_letter_code
_entity_poly.pdbx_strand_id
1 'polypeptide(L)'
;MISPPSSDVRFGALIERGIRDLTYTYVMGDDRRRTVTVENVGPGNPDIHYPRFVTGEHPRPPEDIDGFPGFEMFLDAMVDPSHEEHMPFRLASPMLSGAFPCQFAPRAKHAPRRPGDGA
;
A
#
# COMPACT_ATOMS: atom_id res chain seq x y z
N MET A 1 -7.96 16.94 11.12
CA MET A 1 -8.40 17.66 9.91
C MET A 1 -7.63 17.09 8.74
N ILE A 2 -8.30 16.41 7.80
CA ILE A 2 -7.67 15.94 6.56
C ILE A 2 -7.56 17.17 5.66
N SER A 3 -6.34 17.55 5.27
CA SER A 3 -6.15 18.66 4.33
C SER A 3 -6.94 18.41 3.05
N PRO A 4 -7.62 19.42 2.48
CA PRO A 4 -8.34 19.26 1.23
C PRO A 4 -7.37 18.80 0.12
N PRO A 5 -7.85 18.00 -0.86
CA PRO A 5 -7.02 17.65 -2.01
C PRO A 5 -6.58 18.93 -2.71
N SER A 6 -5.27 19.16 -2.82
CA SER A 6 -4.75 20.26 -3.62
C SER A 6 -4.98 19.93 -5.09
N SER A 7 -5.93 20.62 -5.72
CA SER A 7 -6.19 20.54 -7.17
C SER A 7 -5.19 21.35 -8.00
N ASP A 8 -4.37 22.16 -7.35
CA ASP A 8 -3.67 23.27 -7.99
C ASP A 8 -2.31 22.86 -8.59
N VAL A 9 -1.86 21.63 -8.31
CA VAL A 9 -0.58 21.11 -8.79
C VAL A 9 -0.76 19.74 -9.40
N ARG A 10 -0.40 19.62 -10.69
CA ARG A 10 -0.32 18.33 -11.38
C ARG A 10 1.04 17.70 -11.14
N PHE A 11 1.05 16.38 -10.94
CA PHE A 11 2.29 15.61 -10.80
C PHE A 11 3.22 15.78 -12.01
N GLY A 12 2.67 15.88 -13.22
CA GLY A 12 3.44 16.17 -14.43
C GLY A 12 4.22 17.49 -14.37
N ALA A 13 3.64 18.55 -13.80
CA ALA A 13 4.32 19.83 -13.66
C ALA A 13 5.50 19.77 -12.66
N LEU A 14 5.43 18.88 -11.66
CA LEU A 14 6.55 18.65 -10.73
C LEU A 14 7.68 17.88 -11.43
N ILE A 15 7.33 16.87 -12.23
CA ILE A 15 8.29 16.08 -13.01
C ILE A 15 9.02 16.94 -14.03
N GLU A 16 8.32 17.80 -14.76
CA GLU A 16 8.91 18.73 -15.73
C GLU A 16 9.93 19.68 -15.09
N ARG A 17 9.73 20.01 -13.81
CA ARG A 17 10.67 20.80 -12.99
C ARG A 17 11.85 19.98 -12.46
N GLY A 18 11.96 18.70 -12.83
CA GLY A 18 13.01 17.78 -12.40
C GLY A 18 12.80 17.16 -11.02
N ILE A 19 11.62 17.34 -10.41
CA ILE A 19 11.33 16.77 -9.09
C ILE A 19 10.95 15.29 -9.28
N ARG A 20 11.70 14.40 -8.63
CA ARG A 20 11.46 12.95 -8.69
C ARG A 20 11.20 12.31 -7.35
N ASP A 21 11.64 12.91 -6.26
CA ASP A 21 11.43 12.41 -4.91
C ASP A 21 10.45 13.31 -4.17
N LEU A 22 9.35 12.72 -3.69
CA LEU A 22 8.32 13.41 -2.93
C LEU A 22 8.10 12.72 -1.60
N THR A 23 7.86 13.50 -0.56
CA THR A 23 7.42 12.96 0.72
C THR A 23 5.90 13.14 0.82
N TYR A 24 5.18 12.03 0.83
CA TYR A 24 3.75 12.00 1.10
C TYR A 24 3.52 11.69 2.57
N THR A 25 2.99 12.67 3.31
CA THR A 25 2.60 12.49 4.70
C THR A 25 1.09 12.35 4.78
N TYR A 26 0.61 11.24 5.34
CA TYR A 26 -0.79 11.08 5.70
C TYR A 26 -0.95 11.23 7.21
N VAL A 27 -1.76 12.20 7.64
CA VAL A 27 -1.95 12.54 9.05
C VAL A 27 -3.26 11.93 9.55
N MET A 28 -3.19 10.69 10.00
CA MET A 28 -4.26 10.05 10.77
C MET A 28 -3.60 9.13 11.79
N GLY A 29 -3.64 9.55 13.06
CA GLY A 29 -2.96 8.87 14.18
C GLY A 29 -1.50 9.31 14.32
N ASP A 30 -0.69 9.03 13.30
CA ASP A 30 0.75 9.32 13.32
C ASP A 30 1.19 10.02 12.05
N ASP A 31 2.24 10.83 12.15
CA ASP A 31 2.95 11.50 11.05
C ASP A 31 3.61 10.47 10.11
N ARG A 32 2.82 9.63 9.46
CA ARG A 32 3.28 8.55 8.60
C ARG A 32 3.75 9.15 7.29
N ARG A 33 5.06 9.17 7.12
CA ARG A 33 5.74 9.63 5.92
C ARG A 33 5.99 8.47 4.96
N ARG A 34 5.72 8.69 3.69
CA ARG A 34 6.02 7.78 2.59
C ARG A 34 6.87 8.53 1.58
N THR A 35 7.98 7.93 1.17
CA THR A 35 8.75 8.42 0.03
C THR A 35 8.11 7.90 -1.25
N VAL A 36 7.85 8.80 -2.18
CA VAL A 36 7.37 8.51 -3.53
C VAL A 36 8.45 8.94 -4.50
N THR A 37 9.08 7.97 -5.17
CA THR A 37 10.11 8.20 -6.17
C THR A 37 9.57 7.91 -7.56
N VAL A 38 9.77 8.85 -8.48
CA VAL A 38 9.42 8.69 -9.90
C VAL A 38 10.56 7.98 -10.61
N GLU A 39 10.40 6.68 -10.84
CA GLU A 39 11.42 5.85 -11.48
C GLU A 39 11.48 6.03 -13.00
N ASN A 40 10.31 6.13 -13.65
CA ASN A 40 10.21 6.27 -15.10
C ASN A 40 9.01 7.13 -15.52
N VAL A 41 9.15 7.84 -16.63
CA VAL A 41 8.12 8.71 -17.21
C VAL A 41 8.05 8.45 -18.71
N GLY A 42 6.85 8.17 -19.21
CA GLY A 42 6.64 7.85 -20.62
C GLY A 42 5.18 7.95 -21.01
N PRO A 43 4.85 7.69 -22.28
CA PRO A 43 3.46 7.66 -22.74
C PRO A 43 2.68 6.57 -22.00
N GLY A 44 1.47 6.92 -21.56
CA GLY A 44 0.53 5.94 -20.99
C GLY A 44 0.07 4.95 -22.05
N ASN A 45 -0.12 3.69 -21.65
CA ASN A 45 -0.68 2.68 -22.54
C ASN A 45 -2.22 2.82 -22.56
N PRO A 46 -2.86 3.07 -23.73
CA PRO A 46 -4.30 3.28 -23.82
C PRO A 46 -5.13 2.05 -23.43
N ASP A 47 -4.56 0.85 -23.52
CA ASP A 47 -5.25 -0.39 -23.16
C ASP A 47 -5.19 -0.70 -21.65
N ILE A 48 -4.46 0.10 -20.87
CA ILE A 48 -4.30 -0.07 -19.43
C ILE A 48 -5.12 0.98 -18.69
N HIS A 49 -5.98 0.50 -17.79
CA HIS A 49 -6.63 1.36 -16.81
C HIS A 49 -5.67 1.68 -15.66
N TYR A 50 -5.37 2.96 -15.47
CA TYR A 50 -4.51 3.46 -14.38
C TYR A 50 -5.36 3.99 -13.21
N PRO A 51 -4.81 4.03 -11.96
CA PRO A 51 -3.52 3.49 -11.54
C PRO A 51 -3.52 1.95 -11.48
N ARG A 52 -2.35 1.34 -11.62
CA ARG A 52 -2.17 -0.11 -11.53
C ARG A 52 -1.05 -0.44 -10.54
N PHE A 53 -1.31 -1.42 -9.68
CA PHE A 53 -0.27 -2.04 -8.87
C PHE A 53 0.55 -3.01 -9.74
N VAL A 54 1.87 -2.77 -9.81
CA VAL A 54 2.79 -3.57 -10.62
C VAL A 54 3.51 -4.60 -9.75
N THR A 55 4.04 -4.15 -8.62
CA THR A 55 4.78 -4.98 -7.67
C THR A 55 4.82 -4.29 -6.30
N GLY A 56 5.16 -5.06 -5.27
CA GLY A 56 5.42 -4.57 -3.92
C GLY A 56 5.73 -5.73 -2.98
N GLU A 57 6.50 -5.42 -1.93
CA GLU A 57 6.90 -6.38 -0.92
C GLU A 57 6.49 -5.89 0.46
N HIS A 58 6.30 -6.86 1.35
CA HIS A 58 5.81 -6.69 2.72
C HIS A 58 4.35 -6.19 2.83
N PRO A 59 3.58 -6.76 3.75
CA PRO A 59 2.27 -6.23 4.06
C PRO A 59 2.41 -4.88 4.78
N ARG A 60 1.38 -4.05 4.62
CA ARG A 60 1.27 -2.79 5.36
C ARG A 60 1.18 -3.10 6.85
N PRO A 61 1.92 -2.40 7.73
CA PRO A 61 1.70 -2.47 9.17
C PRO A 61 0.24 -2.16 9.52
N PRO A 62 -0.36 -2.79 10.54
CA PRO A 62 -1.75 -2.50 10.89
C PRO A 62 -1.97 -1.00 11.14
N GLU A 63 -3.16 -0.53 10.77
CA GLU A 63 -3.45 0.90 10.69
C GLU A 63 -3.45 1.57 12.07
N ASP A 64 -3.72 0.81 13.12
CA ASP A 64 -3.83 1.25 14.53
C ASP A 64 -2.54 1.06 15.35
N ILE A 65 -1.40 1.01 14.67
CA ILE A 65 -0.10 1.06 15.34
C ILE A 65 0.31 2.53 15.51
N ASP A 66 0.37 3.01 16.77
CA ASP A 66 0.84 4.35 17.18
C ASP A 66 2.33 4.59 16.81
N GLY A 67 2.59 4.73 15.52
CA GLY A 67 3.86 5.10 14.95
C GLY A 67 4.93 4.01 15.04
N PHE A 68 6.19 4.44 15.04
CA PHE A 68 7.34 3.55 15.14
C PHE A 68 7.37 2.75 16.46
N PRO A 69 7.06 3.34 17.65
CA PRO A 69 7.06 2.58 18.91
C PRO A 69 6.02 1.46 18.93
N GLY A 70 4.82 1.70 18.40
CA GLY A 70 3.82 0.64 18.28
C GLY A 70 4.28 -0.47 17.31
N PHE A 71 5.08 -0.14 16.30
CA PHE A 71 5.54 -1.12 15.31
C PHE A 71 6.58 -2.06 15.90
N GLU A 72 7.47 -1.55 16.75
CA GLU A 72 8.39 -2.40 17.52
C GLU A 72 7.63 -3.36 18.44
N MET A 73 6.65 -2.85 19.20
CA MET A 73 5.78 -3.68 20.04
C MET A 73 5.02 -4.75 19.25
N PHE A 74 4.55 -4.40 18.04
CA PHE A 74 3.93 -5.36 17.13
C PHE A 74 4.90 -6.47 16.71
N LEU A 75 6.16 -6.13 16.37
CA LEU A 75 7.16 -7.12 16.00
C LEU A 75 7.48 -8.06 17.17
N ASP A 76 7.68 -7.51 18.37
CA ASP A 76 7.95 -8.29 19.58
C ASP A 76 6.79 -9.24 19.90
N ALA A 77 5.55 -8.73 19.86
CA ALA A 77 4.35 -9.52 20.10
C ALA A 77 4.14 -10.62 19.05
N MET A 78 4.52 -10.40 17.79
CA MET A 78 4.39 -11.41 16.73
C MET A 78 5.42 -12.54 16.84
N VAL A 79 6.58 -12.29 17.46
CA VAL A 79 7.64 -13.29 17.68
C VAL A 79 7.38 -14.14 18.93
N ASP A 80 6.69 -13.61 19.94
CA ASP A 80 6.34 -14.31 21.18
C ASP A 80 4.85 -14.68 21.25
N PRO A 81 4.48 -15.97 21.05
CA PRO A 81 3.10 -16.44 21.16
C PRO A 81 2.46 -16.27 22.55
N SER A 82 3.27 -16.08 23.59
CA SER A 82 2.81 -15.87 24.97
C SER A 82 2.61 -14.39 25.32
N HIS A 83 3.02 -13.48 24.43
CA HIS A 83 2.81 -12.05 24.60
C HIS A 83 1.32 -11.72 24.68
N GLU A 84 0.92 -10.86 25.61
CA GLU A 84 -0.49 -10.52 25.85
C GLU A 84 -1.16 -9.96 24.57
N GLU A 85 -0.42 -9.16 23.81
CA GLU A 85 -0.85 -8.59 22.53
C GLU A 85 -0.69 -9.52 21.30
N HIS A 86 -0.20 -10.76 21.45
CA HIS A 86 0.01 -11.68 20.31
C HIS A 86 -1.29 -11.96 19.55
N MET A 87 -2.35 -12.34 20.27
CA MET A 87 -3.64 -12.66 19.66
C MET A 87 -4.36 -11.42 19.07
N PRO A 88 -4.45 -10.27 19.78
CA PRO A 88 -4.96 -9.03 19.22
C PRO A 88 -4.27 -8.64 17.90
N PHE A 89 -2.94 -8.63 17.86
CA PHE A 89 -2.21 -8.25 16.65
C PHE A 89 -2.33 -9.28 15.52
N ARG A 90 -2.39 -10.58 15.85
CA ARG A 90 -2.62 -11.63 14.86
C ARG A 90 -3.98 -11.49 14.17
N LEU A 91 -5.01 -11.10 14.91
CA LEU A 91 -6.36 -10.83 14.37
C LEU A 91 -6.40 -9.55 13.55
N ALA A 92 -5.75 -8.47 14.02
CA ALA A 92 -5.65 -7.20 13.32
C ALA A 92 -4.77 -7.26 12.06
N SER A 93 -3.91 -8.27 11.94
CA SER A 93 -3.04 -8.48 10.77
C SER A 93 -2.94 -9.94 10.32
N PRO A 94 -4.01 -10.46 9.69
CA PRO A 94 -4.04 -11.84 9.20
C PRO A 94 -2.92 -12.12 8.19
N MET A 95 -2.56 -11.11 7.38
CA MET A 95 -1.52 -11.21 6.35
C MET A 95 -0.09 -11.28 6.92
N LEU A 96 0.13 -10.77 8.14
CA LEU A 96 1.42 -10.88 8.84
C LEU A 96 1.53 -12.17 9.67
N SER A 97 0.40 -12.83 9.97
CA SER A 97 0.36 -14.09 10.73
C SER A 97 0.78 -15.35 9.95
N GLY A 98 1.18 -15.20 8.68
CA GLY A 98 1.52 -16.33 7.80
C GLY A 98 0.31 -17.04 7.17
N ALA A 99 -0.92 -16.53 7.38
CA ALA A 99 -2.14 -17.11 6.79
C ALA A 99 -2.26 -16.87 5.27
N PHE A 100 -1.43 -15.98 4.71
CA PHE A 100 -1.29 -15.76 3.27
C PHE A 100 0.20 -15.67 2.93
N PRO A 101 0.74 -16.49 2.01
CA PRO A 101 2.09 -16.26 1.51
C PRO A 101 2.17 -14.85 0.91
N CYS A 102 3.31 -14.17 1.10
CA CYS A 102 3.60 -12.77 0.72
C CYS A 102 3.50 -12.44 -0.79
N GLN A 103 2.73 -13.19 -1.57
CA GLN A 103 2.33 -12.84 -2.92
C GLN A 103 0.95 -12.18 -2.88
N PHE A 104 0.94 -10.85 -2.89
CA PHE A 104 -0.29 -10.11 -3.16
C PHE A 104 -0.64 -10.29 -4.63
N ALA A 105 -1.53 -11.23 -4.94
CA ALA A 105 -2.05 -11.38 -6.29
C ALA A 105 -3.04 -10.24 -6.58
N PRO A 106 -2.79 -9.34 -7.55
CA PRO A 106 -3.83 -8.42 -7.99
C PRO A 106 -5.00 -9.27 -8.48
N ARG A 107 -6.20 -9.05 -7.94
CA ARG A 107 -7.41 -9.73 -8.41
C ARG A 107 -7.51 -9.54 -9.92
N ALA A 108 -7.27 -10.59 -10.69
CA ALA A 108 -7.50 -10.60 -12.12
C ALA A 108 -8.99 -10.37 -12.36
N LYS A 109 -9.37 -9.16 -12.76
CA LYS A 109 -10.76 -8.83 -13.14
C LYS A 109 -11.11 -9.27 -14.56
N HIS A 110 -10.40 -10.23 -15.12
CA HIS A 110 -10.77 -10.88 -16.37
C HIS A 110 -10.43 -12.37 -16.28
N ALA A 111 -11.37 -13.16 -15.78
CA ALA A 111 -11.42 -14.56 -16.18
C ALA A 111 -11.72 -14.59 -17.70
N PRO A 112 -11.01 -15.40 -18.51
CA PRO A 112 -11.41 -15.59 -19.89
C PRO A 112 -12.84 -16.12 -19.92
N ARG A 113 -13.70 -15.56 -20.77
CA ARG A 113 -15.05 -16.09 -20.99
C ARG A 113 -14.91 -17.57 -21.36
N ARG A 114 -15.72 -18.42 -20.73
CA ARG A 114 -15.76 -19.85 -21.12
C ARG A 114 -16.23 -19.94 -22.57
N PRO A 115 -15.71 -20.89 -23.36
CA PRO A 115 -16.27 -21.17 -24.67
C PRO A 115 -17.71 -21.67 -24.45
N GLY A 116 -18.71 -20.87 -24.86
CA GLY A 116 -20.13 -21.25 -24.73
C GLY A 116 -21.11 -20.10 -24.54
N ASP A 117 -20.67 -18.91 -24.13
CA ASP A 117 -21.59 -17.77 -23.99
C ASP A 117 -21.76 -17.09 -25.35
N GLY A 118 -22.84 -17.48 -26.03
CA GLY A 118 -23.27 -17.01 -27.34
C GLY A 118 -23.64 -15.52 -27.40
N ALA A 119 -23.80 -15.07 -28.65
CA ALA A 119 -23.86 -13.69 -29.13
C ALA A 119 -24.92 -12.77 -28.48
#